data_AF-A0A272EMU3-F1
#
_entry.id   AF-A0A272EMU3-F1
#
_cell.length_a   1.000
_cell.length_b   1.000
_cell.length_c   1.000
_cell.angle_alpha   90.00
_cell.angle_beta   90.00
_cell.angle_gamma   90.00
#
_symmetry.space_group_name_H-M   'P 1'
#
loop_
_entity.id
_entity.type
_entity.pdbx_description
1 polymer ?
#
loop_
_entity_poly.entity_id
_entity_poly.type
_entity_poly.pdbx_seq_one_letter_code
_entity_poly.pdbx_strand_id
1 'polypeptide(L)' 'MIATHSPILLAYPGARIYQFDDSGIHEVAYEETEHYAITRDFLNHHQRRLEQLLEEDE' A
#
# COMPACT_ATOMS: atom_id res chain seq x y z
N MET A 1 -1.09 20.05 -6.68
CA MET A 1 -1.25 18.88 -5.79
C MET A 1 -2.19 17.91 -6.47
N ILE A 2 -1.89 16.61 -6.43
CA ILE A 2 -2.70 15.54 -7.02
C ILE A 2 -3.18 14.64 -5.87
N ALA A 3 -4.46 14.29 -5.83
CA ALA A 3 -4.98 13.25 -4.95
C ALA A 3 -5.13 11.96 -5.77
N THR A 4 -4.43 10.90 -5.38
CA THR A 4 -4.45 9.62 -6.10
C THR A 4 -4.11 8.46 -5.18
N HIS A 5 -4.71 7.31 -5.45
CA HIS A 5 -4.31 6.02 -4.88
C HIS A 5 -3.47 5.18 -5.87
N SER A 6 -3.15 5.72 -7.06
CA SER A 6 -2.37 4.99 -8.07
C SER A 6 -0.92 4.84 -7.61
N PRO A 7 -0.42 3.62 -7.33
CA PRO A 7 0.95 3.42 -6.87
C PRO A 7 1.98 3.86 -7.92
N ILE A 8 1.63 3.79 -9.21
CA ILE A 8 2.48 4.27 -10.31
C ILE A 8 2.74 5.78 -10.19
N LEU A 9 1.72 6.56 -9.81
CA LEU A 9 1.87 8.01 -9.62
C LEU A 9 2.56 8.34 -8.29
N LEU A 10 2.33 7.54 -7.24
CA LEU A 10 3.00 7.71 -5.95
C LEU A 10 4.51 7.42 -6.04
N ALA A 11 4.93 6.53 -6.93
CA ALA A 11 6.34 6.20 -7.18
C ALA A 11 7.10 7.26 -8.01
N TYR A 12 6.51 8.42 -8.29
CA TYR A 12 7.16 9.44 -9.12
C TYR A 12 8.42 9.98 -8.43
N PRO A 13 9.57 10.08 -9.13
CA PRO A 13 10.82 10.53 -8.53
C PRO A 13 10.70 11.92 -7.89
N GLY A 14 11.10 12.03 -6.62
CA GLY A 14 11.04 13.28 -5.87
C GLY A 14 9.62 13.72 -5.44
N ALA A 15 8.62 12.85 -5.57
CA ALA A 15 7.30 13.11 -5.03
C ALA A 15 7.33 13.21 -3.51
N ARG A 16 6.54 14.14 -2.98
CA ARG A 16 6.19 14.23 -1.56
C ARG A 16 4.79 13.67 -1.38
N ILE A 17 4.66 12.61 -0.62
CA ILE A 17 3.40 11.89 -0.44
C ILE A 17 2.81 12.30 0.90
N TYR A 18 1.54 12.71 0.87
CA TYR A 18 0.77 13.02 2.08
C TYR A 18 -0.34 12.00 2.25
N GLN A 19 -0.37 11.35 3.40
CA GLN A 19 -1.44 10.46 3.82
C GLN A 19 -2.44 11.20 4.69
N PHE A 20 -3.71 10.84 4.51
CA PHE A 20 -4.85 11.37 5.25
C PHE A 20 -5.45 10.18 5.99
N ASP A 21 -5.42 10.22 7.32
CA ASP A 21 -6.10 9.24 8.16
C ASP A 21 -6.64 9.90 9.44
N ASP A 22 -7.13 9.08 10.38
CA ASP A 22 -7.73 9.55 11.63
C ASP A 22 -6.76 10.35 12.52
N SER A 23 -5.46 10.26 12.28
CA SER A 23 -4.44 11.06 12.98
C SER A 23 -4.22 12.45 12.36
N GLY A 24 -4.79 12.70 11.17
CA GLY A 24 -4.65 13.93 10.41
C GLY A 24 -3.85 13.75 9.11
N ILE A 25 -3.17 14.81 8.68
CA ILE A 25 -2.37 14.83 7.45
C ILE A 25 -0.89 14.76 7.82
N HIS A 26 -0.18 13.78 7.27
CA HIS A 26 1.27 13.64 7.49
C HIS A 26 1.99 13.17 6.22
N GLU A 27 3.29 13.47 6.15
CA GLU A 27 4.16 13.05 5.05
C GLU A 27 4.61 11.60 5.28
N VAL A 28 4.56 10.77 4.24
CA VAL A 28 4.94 9.35 4.30
C VAL A 28 5.88 9.01 3.15
N ALA A 29 6.77 8.04 3.34
CA ALA A 29 7.52 7.46 2.24
C ALA A 29 6.61 6.60 1.34
N TYR A 30 6.98 6.43 0.08
CA TYR A 30 6.26 5.56 -0.86
C TYR A 30 6.12 4.14 -0.30
N GLU A 31 7.20 3.65 0.32
CA GLU A 31 7.28 2.31 0.90
C GLU A 31 6.45 2.11 2.17
N GLU A 32 6.01 3.21 2.79
CA GLU A 32 5.18 3.20 4.00
C GLU A 32 3.68 3.28 3.66
N THR A 33 3.34 3.57 2.40
CA THR A 33 1.95 3.57 1.96
C THR A 33 1.35 2.17 2.10
N GLU A 34 0.10 2.10 2.56
CA GLU A 34 -0.62 0.84 2.77
C GLU A 34 -0.60 -0.04 1.52
N HIS A 35 -0.85 0.56 0.34
CA HIS A 35 -0.86 -0.15 -0.93
C HIS A 35 0.50 -0.77 -1.26
N TYR A 36 1.60 -0.06 -0.96
CA TYR A 36 2.94 -0.62 -1.16
C TYR A 36 3.19 -1.79 -0.20
N ALA A 37 2.85 -1.63 1.08
CA ALA A 37 3.05 -2.67 2.09
C ALA A 37 2.28 -3.96 1.75
N ILE A 38 0.99 -3.84 1.42
CA ILE A 38 0.13 -4.98 1.05
C ILE A 38 0.62 -5.63 -0.23
N THR A 39 0.92 -4.85 -1.27
CA THR A 39 1.35 -5.39 -2.57
C THR A 39 2.70 -6.11 -2.43
N ARG A 40 3.65 -5.51 -1.70
CA ARG A 40 4.96 -6.13 -1.43
C ARG A 40 4.81 -7.43 -0.66
N ASP A 41 3.99 -7.45 0.39
CA ASP A 41 3.73 -8.67 1.17
C ASP A 41 3.09 -9.76 0.31
N PHE A 42 2.09 -9.41 -0.50
CA PHE A 42 1.46 -10.35 -1.42
C PHE A 42 2.46 -10.91 -2.45
N LEU A 43 3.28 -10.07 -3.09
CA LEU A 43 4.26 -10.54 -4.07
C LEU A 43 5.31 -11.47 -3.44
N ASN A 44 5.75 -11.18 -2.21
CA ASN A 44 6.74 -11.98 -1.50
C ASN A 44 6.17 -13.30 -0.94
N HIS A 45 4.89 -13.32 -0.57
CA HIS A 45 4.25 -14.45 0.12
C HIS A 45 3.00 -14.96 -0.62
N HIS A 46 2.94 -14.83 -1.95
CA HIS A 46 1.71 -15.01 -2.74
C HIS A 46 1.00 -16.35 -2.48
N GLN A 47 1.76 -17.44 -2.40
CA GLN A 47 1.21 -18.79 -2.20
C GLN A 47 0.52 -18.91 -0.84
N ARG A 48 1.19 -18.50 0.25
CA ARG A 48 0.61 -18.49 1.60
C ARG A 48 -0.59 -17.54 1.69
N ARG A 49 -0.53 -16.38 1.04
CA ARG A 49 -1.63 -15.41 1.04
C ARG A 49 -2.85 -15.97 0.33
N LEU A 50 -2.67 -16.68 -0.79
CA LEU A 50 -3.74 -17.37 -1.50
C LEU A 50 -4.32 -18.53 -0.67
N GLU A 51 -3.48 -19.31 0.02
CA GLU A 51 -3.95 -20.36 0.94
C GLU A 51 -4.85 -19.77 2.03
N GLN A 52 -4.44 -18.68 2.69
CA GLN A 52 -5.25 -17.99 3.71
C GLN A 52 -6.55 -17.38 3.16
N LEU A 53 -6.53 -16.87 1.92
CA LEU A 53 -7.71 -16.27 1.28
C LEU A 53 -8.74 -17.32 0.84
N LEU A 54 -8.28 -18.54 0.58
CA LEU A 54 -9.08 -19.66 0.08
C LEU A 54 -9.38 -20.71 1.17
N GLU A 55 -8.87 -20.54 2.38
CA GLU A 55 -9.30 -21.28 3.55
C GLU A 55 -10.79 -20.96 3.78
N GLU A 56 -11.64 -21.96 3.62
CA GLU A 56 -13.06 -21.86 3.99
C GLU A 56 -13.14 -21.72 5.51
N ASP A 57 -13.82 -20.68 6.00
CA ASP A 57 -14.16 -20.57 7.42
C ASP A 57 -15.05 -21.78 7.79
N GLU A 58 -14.51 -22.76 8.54
CA GLU A 58 -15.31 -23.83 9.17
C GLU A 58 -16.33 -23.28 10.17
#